data_AF-A0A9W7BVC2-F1
#
_entry.id   AF-A0A9W7BVC2-F1
#
_cell.length_a   1.000
_cell.length_b   1.000
_cell.length_c   1.000
_cell.angle_alpha   90.00
_cell.angle_beta   90.00
_cell.angle_gamma   90.00
#
_symmetry.space_group_name_H-M   'P 1'
#
loop_
_entity.id
_entity.type
_entity.pdbx_description
1 polymer ?
#
loop_
_entity_poly.entity_id
_entity_poly.type
_entity_poly.pdbx_seq_one_letter_code
_entity_poly.pdbx_strand_id
1 'polypeptide(L)'
;MAASKAALAEILELGSKYEETRSLVGGDPAETLLKNWFLSSQGPMPDAKPKPPLPRKMVEKVEEYIGAIKAEGNAPALSPQAFDEILAGFAMKWNSTAKASASSTSQPASNLSQIERNSLLAKEILADMKKKQSGSLPEGLFKAAGSVDDDNVTRCAEDKFLSDFSPLPKDVFKRISSARKSYEIGQRRFKIGDIQGAAKAMRYGLRQMNFENKHDILYFTGEVKGESREEVKSATAQLHVGLARCFLKMSETSLQFADRLILASEAAAQANGAVDLDKGYLDAILLRGKARVQAQDFEAARLDFMEVRRQEPSHPEVEFVLADLKIQQKAAIDKEKELWKGKEHLLRSEGYTFMGEDEGPGFIRRGVTVLSKNPTVVILLLSIFILLNFHHSFFGFAWGGEMTTVEKEARRIVELSKPSRQPGTESSRMRGEYENDQDVDIDLDEMRESKHRKIGDRSEL
;
A
#
# COMPACT_ATOMS: atom_id res chain seq x y z
N MET A 1 11.81 37.67 13.39
CA MET A 1 10.59 37.19 12.68
C MET A 1 10.61 37.44 11.17
N ALA A 2 10.99 38.63 10.67
CA ALA A 2 11.03 38.89 9.23
C ALA A 2 11.99 37.98 8.44
N ALA A 3 13.20 37.71 8.97
CA ALA A 3 14.19 36.83 8.33
C ALA A 3 13.72 35.35 8.23
N SER A 4 12.92 34.88 9.19
CA SER A 4 12.38 33.50 9.17
C SER A 4 11.24 33.34 8.16
N LYS A 5 10.46 34.40 7.90
CA LYS A 5 9.43 34.40 6.85
C LYS A 5 10.04 34.43 5.45
N ALA A 6 11.14 35.18 5.26
CA ALA A 6 11.86 35.22 3.99
C ALA A 6 12.49 33.84 3.66
N ALA A 7 13.13 33.21 4.64
CA ALA A 7 13.71 31.87 4.46
C ALA A 7 12.64 30.79 4.16
N LEU A 8 11.46 30.89 4.78
CA LEU A 8 10.37 29.95 4.50
C LEU A 8 9.77 30.15 3.10
N ALA A 9 9.62 31.40 2.65
CA ALA A 9 9.15 31.71 1.31
C ALA A 9 10.12 31.21 0.22
N GLU A 10 11.42 31.37 0.46
CA GLU A 10 12.47 30.89 -0.45
C GLU A 10 12.52 29.35 -0.51
N ILE A 11 12.33 28.65 0.61
CA ILE A 11 12.23 27.18 0.66
C ILE A 11 11.00 26.68 -0.10
N LEU A 12 9.86 27.36 0.01
CA LEU A 12 8.64 27.00 -0.69
C LEU A 12 8.75 27.27 -2.21
N GLU A 13 9.40 28.36 -2.60
CA GLU A 13 9.67 28.67 -4.01
C GLU A 13 10.64 27.66 -4.64
N LEU A 14 11.67 27.25 -3.91
CA LEU A 14 12.61 26.21 -4.35
C LEU A 14 11.96 24.82 -4.42
N GLY A 15 11.05 24.50 -3.50
CA GLY A 15 10.24 23.28 -3.57
C GLY A 15 9.30 23.27 -4.79
N SER A 16 8.70 24.41 -5.13
CA SER A 16 7.87 24.57 -6.32
C SER A 16 8.68 24.44 -7.61
N LYS A 17 9.86 25.07 -7.69
CA LYS A 17 10.77 24.95 -8.84
C LYS A 17 11.34 23.54 -8.99
N TYR A 18 11.56 22.84 -7.88
CA TYR A 18 11.97 21.43 -7.91
C TYR A 18 10.86 20.52 -8.45
N GLU A 19 9.61 20.68 -8.01
CA GLU A 19 8.47 19.92 -8.55
C GLU A 19 8.17 20.26 -10.01
N GLU A 20 8.32 21.53 -10.41
CA GLU A 20 8.21 21.95 -11.82
C GLU A 20 9.28 21.29 -12.69
N THR A 21 10.55 21.31 -12.24
CA THR A 21 11.67 20.64 -12.93
C THR A 21 11.49 19.12 -12.95
N ARG A 22 11.00 18.53 -11.86
CA ARG A 22 10.69 17.09 -11.75
C ARG A 22 9.59 16.66 -12.72
N SER A 23 8.55 17.51 -12.88
CA SER A 23 7.45 17.27 -13.82
C SER A 23 7.88 17.36 -15.30
N LEU A 24 8.89 18.19 -15.60
CA LEU A 24 9.39 18.43 -16.95
C LEU A 24 10.40 17.36 -17.43
N VAL A 25 11.11 16.70 -16.51
CA VAL A 25 12.21 15.78 -16.85
C VAL A 25 11.79 14.30 -16.91
N GLY A 26 10.60 13.94 -16.41
CA GLY A 26 10.01 12.61 -16.60
C GLY A 26 10.80 11.45 -15.95
N GLY A 27 10.55 11.21 -14.66
CA GLY A 27 10.79 9.92 -14.00
C GLY A 27 12.25 9.50 -13.70
N ASP A 28 12.33 8.40 -12.93
CA ASP A 28 13.43 7.82 -12.13
C ASP A 28 14.87 7.64 -12.69
N PRO A 29 15.19 7.57 -13.99
CA PRO A 29 16.53 7.11 -14.41
C PRO A 29 17.68 8.07 -14.07
N ALA A 30 17.49 9.38 -14.22
CA ALA A 30 18.53 10.38 -13.95
C ALA A 30 18.79 10.53 -12.45
N GLU A 31 17.72 10.51 -11.64
CA GLU A 31 17.78 10.55 -10.18
C GLU A 31 18.45 9.28 -9.63
N THR A 32 18.10 8.11 -10.17
CA THR A 32 18.72 6.82 -9.81
C THR A 32 20.20 6.79 -10.16
N LEU A 33 20.60 7.33 -11.31
CA LEU A 33 22.01 7.42 -11.71
C LEU A 33 22.81 8.39 -10.81
N LEU A 34 22.24 9.55 -10.47
CA LEU A 34 22.87 10.52 -9.58
C LEU A 34 23.05 9.95 -8.17
N LYS A 35 22.00 9.30 -7.65
CA LYS A 35 21.95 8.69 -6.32
C LYS A 35 22.90 7.50 -6.23
N ASN A 36 22.98 6.66 -7.26
CA ASN A 36 23.91 5.53 -7.30
C ASN A 36 25.39 5.96 -7.40
N TRP A 37 25.71 6.99 -8.20
CA TRP A 37 27.07 7.56 -8.24
C TRP A 37 27.47 8.11 -6.86
N PHE A 38 26.58 8.88 -6.22
CA PHE A 38 26.83 9.48 -4.92
C PHE A 38 27.01 8.42 -3.81
N LEU A 39 26.15 7.40 -3.77
CA LEU A 39 26.23 6.31 -2.80
C LEU A 39 27.48 5.43 -2.98
N SER A 40 27.95 5.24 -4.22
CA SER A 40 29.20 4.51 -4.50
C SER A 40 30.47 5.26 -4.05
N SER A 41 30.36 6.56 -3.79
CA SER A 41 31.49 7.44 -3.43
C SER A 41 31.71 7.61 -1.92
N GLN A 42 30.83 7.06 -1.07
CA GLN A 42 30.92 7.17 0.39
C GLN A 42 31.45 5.87 1.02
N GLY A 43 32.76 5.65 0.91
CA GLY A 43 33.51 4.77 1.80
C GLY A 43 34.51 5.60 2.62
N PRO A 44 34.74 5.29 3.91
CA PRO A 44 35.73 6.00 4.71
C PRO A 44 37.14 5.54 4.32
N MET A 45 37.98 6.45 3.82
CA MET A 45 39.44 6.23 3.68
C MET A 45 40.20 7.50 4.08
N PRO A 46 41.31 7.41 4.85
CA PRO A 46 42.02 8.57 5.39
C PRO A 46 42.93 9.31 4.40
N ASP A 47 43.18 8.78 3.21
CA ASP A 47 44.10 9.38 2.23
C ASP A 47 43.42 9.51 0.85
N ALA A 48 42.86 10.69 0.58
CA ALA A 48 42.08 10.95 -0.62
C ALA A 48 42.96 11.15 -1.87
N LYS A 49 42.97 10.15 -2.77
CA LYS A 49 43.31 10.38 -4.18
C LYS A 49 42.24 11.29 -4.83
N PRO A 50 42.59 12.11 -5.85
CA PRO A 50 41.63 12.96 -6.53
C PRO A 50 40.48 12.12 -7.10
N LYS A 51 39.26 12.65 -6.95
CA LYS A 51 38.03 11.98 -7.37
C LYS A 51 38.08 11.62 -8.85
N PRO A 52 37.56 10.44 -9.27
CA PRO A 52 37.46 10.12 -10.68
C PRO A 52 36.55 11.14 -11.39
N PRO A 53 36.87 11.52 -12.63
CA PRO A 53 36.04 12.44 -13.39
C PRO A 53 34.63 11.87 -13.59
N LEU A 54 33.65 12.76 -13.70
CA LEU A 54 32.26 12.39 -14.00
C LEU A 54 32.20 11.52 -15.25
N PRO A 55 31.38 10.45 -15.26
CA PRO A 55 31.19 9.64 -16.46
C PRO A 55 30.77 10.52 -17.63
N ARG A 56 31.44 10.37 -18.78
CA ARG A 56 31.25 11.22 -19.96
C ARG A 56 29.78 11.34 -20.39
N LYS A 57 28.99 10.26 -20.26
CA LYS A 57 27.54 10.25 -20.54
C LYS A 57 26.72 11.20 -19.66
N MET A 58 27.17 11.43 -18.44
CA MET A 58 26.52 12.36 -17.49
C MET A 58 26.87 13.81 -17.85
N VAL A 59 28.11 14.05 -18.26
CA VAL A 59 28.55 15.35 -18.80
C VAL A 59 27.76 15.69 -20.05
N GLU A 60 27.63 14.74 -21.00
CA GLU A 60 26.85 14.91 -22.23
C GLU A 60 25.37 15.23 -21.95
N LYS A 61 24.75 14.59 -20.95
CA LYS A 61 23.35 14.85 -20.55
C LYS A 61 23.16 16.22 -19.91
N VAL A 62 24.13 16.68 -19.12
CA VAL A 62 24.12 18.01 -18.52
C VAL A 62 24.37 19.09 -19.57
N GLU A 63 25.26 18.85 -20.53
CA GLU A 63 25.51 19.73 -21.67
C GLU A 63 24.28 19.84 -22.59
N GLU A 64 23.59 18.73 -22.87
CA GLU A 64 22.33 18.68 -23.62
C GLU A 64 21.24 19.53 -22.97
N TYR A 65 21.08 19.42 -21.64
CA TYR A 65 20.14 20.20 -20.86
C TYR A 65 20.48 21.71 -20.84
N ILE A 66 21.77 22.05 -20.70
CA ILE A 66 22.23 23.45 -20.78
C ILE A 66 22.03 24.01 -22.20
N GLY A 67 22.20 23.18 -23.23
CA GLY A 67 21.90 23.54 -24.61
C GLY A 67 20.42 23.86 -24.82
N ALA A 68 19.53 23.07 -24.23
CA ALA A 68 18.09 23.30 -24.26
C ALA A 68 17.70 24.62 -23.55
N ILE A 69 18.26 24.88 -22.36
CA ILE A 69 18.01 26.13 -21.61
C ILE A 69 18.53 27.36 -22.37
N LYS A 70 19.69 27.26 -23.04
CA LYS A 70 20.24 28.35 -23.86
C LYS A 70 19.37 28.63 -25.09
N ALA A 71 18.75 27.60 -25.66
CA ALA A 71 17.82 27.74 -26.79
C ALA A 71 16.52 28.46 -26.41
N GLU A 72 16.12 28.42 -25.13
CA GLU A 72 14.94 29.12 -24.59
C GLU A 72 15.20 30.59 -24.22
N GLY A 73 16.41 31.09 -24.43
CA GLY A 73 16.68 32.53 -24.57
C GLY A 73 16.74 33.38 -23.29
N ASN A 74 16.78 32.79 -22.08
CA ASN A 74 16.70 33.58 -20.83
C ASN A 74 17.70 33.23 -19.71
N ALA A 75 18.81 32.56 -19.99
CA ALA A 75 19.82 32.28 -18.96
C ALA A 75 21.10 33.14 -19.15
N PRO A 76 21.57 33.88 -18.12
CA PRO A 76 22.91 34.48 -18.16
C PRO A 76 23.97 33.37 -18.22
N ALA A 77 25.03 33.61 -18.98
CA ALA A 77 26.12 32.64 -19.15
C ALA A 77 26.81 32.36 -17.80
N LEU A 78 26.47 31.22 -17.19
CA LEU A 78 27.22 30.69 -16.05
C LEU A 78 28.60 30.24 -16.52
N SER A 79 29.65 30.82 -15.95
CA SER A 79 31.01 30.33 -16.15
C SER A 79 31.15 28.94 -15.49
N PRO A 80 32.02 28.05 -16.01
CA PRO A 80 32.30 26.76 -15.37
C PRO A 80 32.67 26.91 -13.89
N GLN A 81 33.35 28.00 -13.54
CA GLN A 81 33.76 28.33 -12.18
C GLN A 81 32.57 28.66 -11.27
N ALA A 82 31.57 29.39 -11.78
CA ALA A 82 30.34 29.68 -11.05
C ALA A 82 29.50 28.40 -10.81
N PHE A 83 29.58 27.43 -11.72
CA PHE A 83 28.92 26.13 -11.56
C PHE A 83 29.59 25.28 -10.46
N ASP A 84 30.92 25.24 -10.44
CA ASP A 84 31.69 24.55 -9.40
C ASP A 84 31.47 25.18 -8.01
N GLU A 85 31.33 26.51 -7.93
CA GLU A 85 30.99 27.23 -6.69
C GLU A 85 29.57 26.89 -6.19
N ILE A 86 28.59 26.77 -7.09
CA ILE A 86 27.23 26.36 -6.74
C ILE A 86 27.20 24.92 -6.21
N LEU A 87 27.90 24.00 -6.88
CA LEU A 87 28.01 22.61 -6.44
C LEU A 87 28.75 22.49 -5.10
N ALA A 88 29.81 23.27 -4.90
CA ALA A 88 30.53 23.33 -3.62
C ALA A 88 29.66 23.90 -2.49
N GLY A 89 28.88 24.97 -2.76
CA GLY A 89 27.95 25.55 -1.81
C GLY A 89 26.83 24.59 -1.40
N PHE A 90 26.29 23.83 -2.36
CA PHE A 90 25.29 22.80 -2.10
C PHE A 90 25.87 21.66 -1.25
N ALA A 91 27.07 21.17 -1.57
CA ALA A 91 27.75 20.13 -0.81
C ALA A 91 28.07 20.56 0.63
N MET A 92 28.50 21.82 0.85
CA MET A 92 28.76 22.34 2.20
C MET A 92 27.48 22.47 3.02
N LYS A 93 26.40 23.02 2.44
CA LYS A 93 25.12 23.17 3.15
C LYS A 93 24.50 21.80 3.47
N TRP A 94 24.54 20.86 2.54
CA TRP A 94 24.08 19.48 2.76
C TRP A 94 24.85 18.77 3.87
N ASN A 95 26.17 18.91 3.91
CA ASN A 95 26.99 18.35 5.00
C ASN A 95 26.74 19.04 6.35
N SER A 96 26.36 20.33 6.34
CA SER A 96 25.99 21.05 7.57
C SER A 96 24.63 20.62 8.10
N THR A 97 23.64 20.35 7.24
CA THR A 97 22.34 19.80 7.63
C THR A 97 22.46 18.33 8.02
N ALA A 98 23.30 17.53 7.35
CA ALA A 98 23.59 16.15 7.73
C ALA A 98 24.31 16.05 9.09
N LYS A 99 25.24 16.97 9.39
CA LYS A 99 25.86 17.07 10.73
C LYS A 99 24.88 17.58 11.78
N ALA A 100 23.99 18.51 11.44
CA ALA A 100 22.94 18.96 12.35
C ALA A 100 21.96 17.82 12.69
N SER A 101 21.57 17.00 11.70
CA SER A 101 20.72 15.82 11.91
C SER A 101 21.43 14.66 12.64
N ALA A 102 22.75 14.55 12.49
CA ALA A 102 23.55 13.55 13.22
C ALA A 102 23.84 13.95 14.69
N SER A 103 23.71 15.24 15.03
CA SER A 103 23.88 15.76 16.40
C SER A 103 22.58 15.76 17.22
N SER A 104 21.43 15.53 16.59
CA SER A 104 20.14 15.32 17.25
C SER A 104 19.82 13.83 17.34
N THR A 105 20.53 13.11 18.21
CA THR A 105 20.24 11.72 18.53
C THR A 105 18.93 11.63 19.35
N SER A 106 18.17 10.56 19.07
CA SER A 106 16.97 10.04 19.74
C SER A 106 15.61 10.68 19.39
N GLN A 107 15.07 10.30 18.24
CA GLN A 107 13.66 9.88 18.22
C GLN A 107 13.61 8.36 18.08
N PRO A 108 12.81 7.66 18.90
CA PRO A 108 12.72 6.20 18.84
C PRO A 108 12.05 5.79 17.53
N ALA A 109 12.44 4.63 17.01
CA ALA A 109 11.80 3.95 15.87
C ALA A 109 10.34 3.49 16.15
N SER A 110 9.63 4.14 17.07
CA SER A 110 8.36 3.69 17.66
C SER A 110 7.13 3.91 16.79
N ASN A 111 7.26 4.55 15.62
CA ASN A 111 6.09 4.91 14.80
C ASN A 111 5.97 4.11 13.50
N LEU A 112 6.89 3.18 13.22
CA LEU A 112 6.77 2.31 12.07
C LEU A 112 5.81 1.17 12.39
N SER A 113 4.81 0.98 11.52
CA SER A 113 3.95 -0.20 11.53
C SER A 113 4.78 -1.47 11.40
N GLN A 114 4.26 -2.61 11.86
CA GLN A 114 4.96 -3.90 11.75
C GLN A 114 5.31 -4.23 10.29
N ILE A 115 4.43 -3.86 9.34
CA ILE A 115 4.67 -4.02 7.90
C ILE A 115 5.89 -3.22 7.45
N GLU A 116 6.01 -1.96 7.86
CA GLU A 116 7.15 -1.11 7.49
C GLU A 116 8.45 -1.64 8.08
N ARG A 117 8.42 -2.12 9.33
CA ARG A 117 9.57 -2.76 9.98
C ARG A 117 9.99 -4.03 9.25
N ASN A 118 9.05 -4.91 8.93
CA ASN A 118 9.31 -6.16 8.20
C ASN A 118 9.80 -5.88 6.77
N SER A 119 9.24 -4.87 6.09
CA SER A 119 9.64 -4.46 4.73
C SER A 119 11.06 -3.88 4.71
N LEU A 120 11.42 -3.03 5.67
CA LEU A 120 12.76 -2.49 5.81
C LEU A 120 13.79 -3.58 6.09
N LEU A 121 13.49 -4.50 7.01
CA LEU A 121 14.35 -5.64 7.32
C LEU A 121 14.56 -6.54 6.09
N ALA A 122 13.49 -6.84 5.33
CA ALA A 122 13.59 -7.63 4.11
C ALA A 122 14.45 -6.93 3.03
N LYS A 123 14.32 -5.61 2.88
CA LYS A 123 15.15 -4.80 1.96
C LYS A 123 16.63 -4.82 2.37
N GLU A 124 16.93 -4.72 3.66
CA GLU A 124 18.29 -4.78 4.18
C GLU A 124 18.92 -6.16 3.94
N ILE A 125 18.19 -7.24 4.25
CA ILE A 125 18.63 -8.62 3.98
C ILE A 125 18.90 -8.82 2.48
N LEU A 126 18.03 -8.33 1.59
CA LEU A 126 18.23 -8.42 0.13
C LEU A 126 19.43 -7.61 -0.35
N ALA A 127 19.66 -6.42 0.20
CA ALA A 127 20.85 -5.62 -0.13
C ALA A 127 22.13 -6.37 0.26
N ASP A 128 22.12 -7.02 1.43
CA ASP A 128 23.22 -7.83 1.93
C ASP A 128 23.44 -9.11 1.12
N MET A 129 22.36 -9.76 0.67
CA MET A 129 22.42 -10.92 -0.23
C MET A 129 22.91 -10.55 -1.63
N LYS A 130 22.47 -9.42 -2.21
CA LYS A 130 22.96 -8.92 -3.51
C LYS A 130 24.45 -8.57 -3.44
N LYS A 131 24.91 -8.02 -2.32
CA LYS A 131 26.33 -7.76 -2.07
C LYS A 131 27.16 -9.05 -1.99
N LYS A 132 26.56 -10.16 -1.53
CA LYS A 132 27.19 -11.50 -1.48
C LYS A 132 27.09 -12.27 -2.81
N GLN A 133 26.06 -12.02 -3.61
CA GLN A 133 25.79 -12.71 -4.88
C GLN A 133 26.41 -12.05 -6.12
N SER A 134 27.13 -10.93 -5.99
CA SER A 134 27.87 -10.33 -7.12
C SER A 134 29.03 -11.19 -7.66
N GLY A 135 29.17 -12.44 -7.21
CA GLY A 135 29.95 -13.49 -7.86
C GLY A 135 29.06 -14.36 -8.76
N SER A 136 29.05 -14.05 -10.05
CA SER A 136 28.50 -14.77 -11.23
C SER A 136 27.70 -16.08 -11.01
N LEU A 137 26.46 -16.12 -11.51
CA LEU A 137 25.73 -17.36 -11.85
C LEU A 137 24.99 -17.21 -13.20
N PRO A 138 24.79 -18.33 -13.95
CA PRO A 138 24.44 -18.33 -15.36
C PRO A 138 22.93 -18.33 -15.63
N GLU A 139 22.55 -17.71 -16.73
CA GLU A 139 21.19 -17.70 -17.28
C GLU A 139 20.82 -19.06 -17.90
N GLY A 140 19.64 -19.57 -17.53
CA GLY A 140 18.91 -20.49 -18.38
C GLY A 140 18.25 -21.64 -17.64
N LEU A 141 16.99 -21.47 -17.21
CA LEU A 141 16.10 -22.61 -17.00
C LEU A 141 14.61 -22.19 -16.87
N PHE A 142 13.89 -22.02 -17.98
CA PHE A 142 12.42 -22.18 -17.99
C PHE A 142 11.94 -22.61 -19.39
N LYS A 143 11.52 -23.88 -19.51
CA LYS A 143 10.62 -24.37 -20.57
C LYS A 143 9.57 -25.24 -19.89
N ALA A 144 8.29 -24.91 -20.08
CA ALA A 144 7.17 -25.78 -19.79
C ALA A 144 6.21 -25.76 -20.98
N ALA A 145 5.68 -26.93 -21.32
CA ALA A 145 4.96 -27.25 -22.54
C ALA A 145 3.43 -27.13 -22.37
N GLY A 146 2.76 -26.65 -23.41
CA GLY A 146 1.30 -26.63 -23.58
C GLY A 146 0.97 -25.91 -24.89
N SER A 147 0.02 -26.44 -25.69
CA SER A 147 -0.35 -26.06 -27.07
C SER A 147 0.04 -24.63 -27.50
N VAL A 148 1.09 -24.54 -28.33
CA VAL A 148 2.00 -23.39 -28.39
C VAL A 148 1.62 -22.34 -29.45
N ASP A 149 0.76 -22.65 -30.41
CA ASP A 149 0.72 -21.86 -31.64
C ASP A 149 -0.25 -20.67 -31.60
N ASP A 150 -1.48 -20.82 -31.07
CA ASP A 150 -2.44 -19.71 -30.99
C ASP A 150 -2.15 -18.72 -29.84
N ASP A 151 -1.62 -19.24 -28.71
CA ASP A 151 -1.31 -18.42 -27.54
C ASP A 151 -0.08 -17.53 -27.78
N ASN A 152 0.91 -17.98 -28.55
CA ASN A 152 2.09 -17.19 -28.86
C ASN A 152 1.81 -16.02 -29.82
N VAL A 153 0.96 -16.21 -30.83
CA VAL A 153 0.58 -15.13 -31.76
C VAL A 153 -0.19 -14.04 -30.99
N THR A 154 -1.11 -14.46 -30.10
CA THR A 154 -1.84 -13.54 -29.24
C THR A 154 -0.89 -12.79 -28.31
N ARG A 155 0.11 -13.47 -27.74
CA ARG A 155 1.11 -12.87 -26.85
C ARG A 155 1.95 -11.79 -27.53
N CYS A 156 2.39 -12.00 -28.77
CA CYS A 156 3.16 -11.03 -29.53
C CYS A 156 2.38 -9.74 -29.82
N ALA A 157 1.10 -9.85 -30.18
CA ALA A 157 0.24 -8.70 -30.41
C ALA A 157 -0.03 -7.92 -29.10
N GLU A 158 -0.24 -8.64 -28.00
CA GLU A 158 -0.42 -8.06 -26.67
C GLU A 158 0.86 -7.39 -26.16
N ASP A 159 2.04 -7.97 -26.37
CA ASP A 159 3.31 -7.37 -25.94
C ASP A 159 3.60 -6.06 -26.70
N LYS A 160 3.19 -5.98 -27.97
CA LYS A 160 3.22 -4.73 -28.74
C LYS A 160 2.30 -3.67 -28.12
N PHE A 161 1.09 -4.06 -27.73
CA PHE A 161 0.12 -3.17 -27.06
C PHE A 161 0.62 -2.71 -25.68
N LEU A 162 1.29 -3.60 -24.93
CA LEU A 162 1.82 -3.34 -23.59
C LEU A 162 3.22 -2.70 -23.58
N SER A 163 3.75 -2.32 -24.74
CA SER A 163 5.06 -1.68 -24.83
C SER A 163 5.02 -0.32 -24.15
N ASP A 164 5.99 -0.08 -23.25
CA ASP A 164 6.08 1.13 -22.41
C ASP A 164 6.23 2.43 -23.22
N PHE A 165 6.46 2.32 -24.53
CA PHE A 165 6.68 3.44 -25.45
C PHE A 165 5.41 3.89 -26.19
N SER A 166 4.26 3.27 -25.93
CA SER A 166 3.01 3.73 -26.53
C SER A 166 2.61 5.08 -25.92
N PRO A 167 2.51 6.17 -26.71
CA PRO A 167 2.12 7.46 -26.16
C PRO A 167 0.73 7.35 -25.53
N LEU A 168 0.57 7.92 -24.33
CA LEU A 168 -0.71 7.95 -23.65
C LEU A 168 -1.73 8.70 -24.52
N PRO A 169 -2.90 8.11 -24.82
CA PRO A 169 -3.95 8.81 -25.53
C PRO A 169 -4.34 10.08 -24.75
N LYS A 170 -4.46 11.23 -25.45
CA LYS A 170 -4.95 12.47 -24.82
C LYS A 170 -6.44 12.42 -24.44
N ASP A 171 -7.18 11.50 -25.04
CA ASP A 171 -8.61 11.31 -24.86
C ASP A 171 -8.87 10.33 -23.70
N VAL A 172 -9.59 10.81 -22.68
CA VAL A 172 -9.90 10.04 -21.47
C VAL A 172 -10.72 8.79 -21.78
N PHE A 173 -11.64 8.82 -22.74
CA PHE A 173 -12.40 7.61 -23.11
C PHE A 173 -11.51 6.55 -23.74
N LYS A 174 -10.53 6.97 -24.56
CA LYS A 174 -9.53 6.04 -25.12
C LYS A 174 -8.61 5.48 -24.04
N ARG A 175 -8.26 6.26 -23.02
CA ARG A 175 -7.49 5.79 -21.85
C ARG A 175 -8.27 4.74 -21.06
N ILE A 176 -9.54 5.01 -20.75
CA ILE A 176 -10.43 4.06 -20.05
C ILE A 176 -10.59 2.77 -20.87
N SER A 177 -10.85 2.88 -22.17
CA SER A 177 -10.95 1.73 -23.08
C SER A 177 -9.65 0.92 -23.12
N SER A 178 -8.49 1.61 -23.18
CA SER A 178 -7.18 0.97 -23.16
C SER A 178 -6.90 0.28 -21.82
N ALA A 179 -7.30 0.90 -20.70
CA ALA A 179 -7.17 0.34 -19.36
C ALA A 179 -7.99 -0.95 -19.21
N ARG A 180 -9.25 -0.95 -19.68
CA ARG A 180 -10.11 -2.15 -19.72
C ARG A 180 -9.52 -3.26 -20.57
N LYS A 181 -9.07 -2.94 -21.78
CA LYS A 181 -8.40 -3.92 -22.65
C LYS A 181 -7.16 -4.50 -21.98
N SER A 182 -6.39 -3.68 -21.27
CA SER A 182 -5.23 -4.14 -20.51
C SER A 182 -5.61 -5.05 -19.34
N TYR A 183 -6.72 -4.76 -18.67
CA TYR A 183 -7.27 -5.62 -17.62
C TYR A 183 -7.70 -6.98 -18.17
N GLU A 184 -8.41 -7.02 -19.31
CA GLU A 184 -8.81 -8.27 -19.98
C GLU A 184 -7.60 -9.11 -20.41
N ILE A 185 -6.57 -8.47 -21.00
CA ILE A 185 -5.30 -9.12 -21.32
C ILE A 185 -4.68 -9.69 -20.04
N GLY A 186 -4.65 -8.90 -18.96
CA GLY A 186 -4.14 -9.34 -17.66
C GLY A 186 -4.89 -10.56 -17.12
N GLN A 187 -6.22 -10.58 -17.20
CA GLN A 187 -7.02 -11.72 -16.78
C GLN A 187 -6.76 -12.97 -17.64
N ARG A 188 -6.62 -12.84 -18.96
CA ARG A 188 -6.28 -13.98 -19.84
C ARG A 188 -4.91 -14.54 -19.50
N ARG A 189 -3.89 -13.67 -19.37
CA ARG A 189 -2.53 -14.06 -18.99
C ARG A 189 -2.48 -14.73 -17.61
N PHE A 190 -3.27 -14.24 -16.66
CA PHE A 190 -3.38 -14.85 -15.34
C PHE A 190 -3.95 -16.27 -15.42
N LYS A 191 -5.00 -16.48 -16.24
CA LYS A 191 -5.63 -17.80 -16.44
C LYS A 191 -4.70 -18.84 -17.07
N ILE A 192 -3.84 -18.44 -18.02
CA ILE A 192 -2.84 -19.33 -18.63
C ILE A 192 -1.59 -19.53 -17.76
N GLY A 193 -1.52 -18.89 -16.58
CA GLY A 193 -0.39 -18.99 -15.66
C GLY A 193 0.79 -18.03 -15.95
N ASP A 194 0.67 -17.14 -16.94
CA ASP A 194 1.65 -16.06 -17.16
C ASP A 194 1.42 -14.90 -16.17
N ILE A 195 1.76 -15.14 -14.90
CA ILE A 195 1.48 -14.19 -13.82
C ILE A 195 2.27 -12.88 -13.98
N GLN A 196 3.50 -12.95 -14.48
CA GLN A 196 4.32 -11.76 -14.73
C GLN A 196 3.76 -10.93 -15.90
N GLY A 197 3.36 -11.57 -16.99
CA GLY A 197 2.69 -10.90 -18.10
C GLY A 197 1.35 -10.28 -17.67
N ALA A 198 0.60 -10.97 -16.81
CA ALA A 198 -0.64 -10.44 -16.24
C ALA A 198 -0.39 -9.17 -15.40
N ALA A 199 0.61 -9.22 -14.51
CA ALA A 199 1.01 -8.06 -13.70
C ALA A 199 1.46 -6.88 -14.57
N LYS A 200 2.24 -7.14 -15.63
CA LYS A 200 2.68 -6.12 -16.60
C LYS A 200 1.48 -5.46 -17.29
N ALA A 201 0.51 -6.25 -17.72
CA ALA A 201 -0.72 -5.74 -18.33
C ALA A 201 -1.53 -4.86 -17.35
N MET A 202 -1.71 -5.30 -16.10
CA MET A 202 -2.45 -4.51 -15.12
C MET A 202 -1.74 -3.20 -14.74
N ARG A 203 -0.40 -3.20 -14.63
CA ARG A 203 0.39 -1.97 -14.46
C ARG A 203 0.27 -1.02 -15.63
N TYR A 204 0.25 -1.53 -16.87
CA TYR A 204 -0.03 -0.69 -18.05
C TYR A 204 -1.42 -0.04 -17.94
N GLY A 205 -2.44 -0.80 -17.54
CA GLY A 205 -3.78 -0.27 -17.31
C GLY A 205 -3.79 0.84 -16.25
N LEU A 206 -3.11 0.65 -15.11
CA LEU A 206 -3.00 1.69 -14.07
C LEU A 206 -2.31 2.96 -14.57
N ARG A 207 -1.27 2.83 -15.40
CA ARG A 207 -0.63 4.01 -16.04
C ARG A 207 -1.60 4.75 -16.95
N GLN A 208 -2.47 4.04 -17.68
CA GLN A 208 -3.53 4.69 -18.46
C GLN A 208 -4.52 5.44 -17.58
N MET A 209 -4.72 5.02 -16.33
CA MET A 209 -5.63 5.66 -15.37
C MET A 209 -4.96 6.72 -14.49
N ASN A 210 -3.64 6.91 -14.61
CA ASN A 210 -2.92 7.92 -13.83
C ASN A 210 -3.06 9.30 -14.45
N PHE A 211 -4.03 10.08 -13.97
CA PHE A 211 -4.39 11.39 -14.47
C PHE A 211 -3.58 12.50 -13.77
N GLU A 212 -2.28 12.60 -14.07
CA GLU A 212 -1.40 13.60 -13.45
C GLU A 212 -1.48 14.99 -14.12
N ASN A 213 -1.94 15.05 -15.37
CA ASN A 213 -1.87 16.29 -16.13
C ASN A 213 -3.02 17.26 -15.79
N LYS A 214 -2.71 18.56 -15.76
CA LYS A 214 -3.69 19.65 -15.61
C LYS A 214 -4.86 19.54 -16.60
N HIS A 215 -4.63 19.03 -17.80
CA HIS A 215 -5.68 18.76 -18.79
C HIS A 215 -6.62 17.62 -18.37
N ASP A 216 -6.11 16.59 -17.69
CA ASP A 216 -6.94 15.53 -17.13
C ASP A 216 -7.77 16.07 -15.96
N ILE A 217 -7.17 16.90 -15.11
CA ILE A 217 -7.88 17.59 -14.01
C ILE A 217 -8.96 18.53 -14.56
N LEU A 218 -8.69 19.25 -15.65
CA LEU A 218 -9.68 20.09 -16.34
C LEU A 218 -10.80 19.26 -16.96
N TYR A 219 -10.47 18.12 -17.56
CA TYR A 219 -11.46 17.16 -18.02
C TYR A 219 -12.34 16.70 -16.84
N PHE A 220 -11.76 16.31 -15.71
CA PHE A 220 -12.58 15.90 -14.55
C PHE A 220 -13.34 17.04 -13.89
N THR A 221 -12.86 18.28 -13.93
CA THR A 221 -13.53 19.43 -13.31
C THR A 221 -14.60 20.07 -14.20
N GLY A 222 -14.51 19.95 -15.54
CA GLY A 222 -15.49 20.49 -16.48
C GLY A 222 -16.56 19.48 -16.86
N GLU A 223 -17.80 19.66 -16.39
CA GLU A 223 -19.06 19.03 -16.87
C GLU A 223 -19.10 17.52 -17.20
N VAL A 224 -18.06 16.73 -16.93
CA VAL A 224 -18.14 15.30 -17.18
C VAL A 224 -19.11 14.72 -16.17
N LYS A 225 -20.21 14.21 -16.71
CA LYS A 225 -21.30 13.55 -16.00
C LYS A 225 -20.72 12.55 -14.99
N GLY A 226 -21.32 12.49 -13.79
CA GLY A 226 -20.87 11.64 -12.69
C GLY A 226 -20.62 10.17 -13.06
N GLU A 227 -21.29 9.67 -14.11
CA GLU A 227 -21.09 8.32 -14.67
C GLU A 227 -19.64 8.01 -15.04
N SER A 228 -18.92 8.96 -15.66
CA SER A 228 -17.52 8.78 -16.06
C SER A 228 -16.56 8.63 -14.88
N ARG A 229 -16.83 9.33 -13.77
CA ARG A 229 -15.97 9.30 -12.57
C ARG A 229 -16.11 7.96 -11.87
N GLU A 230 -17.33 7.45 -11.79
CA GLU A 230 -17.58 6.11 -11.23
C GLU A 230 -17.01 5.01 -12.14
N GLU A 231 -17.07 5.18 -13.46
CA GLU A 231 -16.42 4.27 -14.41
C GLU A 231 -14.90 4.23 -14.24
N VAL A 232 -14.27 5.40 -14.07
CA VAL A 232 -12.83 5.53 -13.81
C VAL A 232 -12.45 4.87 -12.49
N LYS A 233 -13.18 5.15 -11.41
CA LYS A 233 -12.94 4.53 -10.10
C LYS A 233 -13.08 3.01 -10.17
N SER A 234 -14.17 2.52 -10.76
CA SER A 234 -14.45 1.09 -10.90
C SER A 234 -13.36 0.38 -11.70
N ALA A 235 -12.96 0.92 -12.86
CA ALA A 235 -11.88 0.35 -13.67
C ALA A 235 -10.53 0.36 -12.94
N THR A 236 -10.22 1.42 -12.20
CA THR A 236 -8.97 1.53 -11.43
C THR A 236 -8.95 0.54 -10.28
N ALA A 237 -10.07 0.38 -9.56
CA ALA A 237 -10.21 -0.59 -8.48
C ALA A 237 -10.05 -2.03 -9.00
N GLN A 238 -10.63 -2.37 -10.15
CA GLN A 238 -10.46 -3.69 -10.78
C GLN A 238 -9.00 -3.97 -11.14
N LEU A 239 -8.27 -2.98 -11.66
CA LEU A 239 -6.84 -3.12 -11.99
C LEU A 239 -6.00 -3.35 -10.74
N HIS A 240 -6.25 -2.62 -9.66
CA HIS A 240 -5.60 -2.82 -8.37
C HIS A 240 -5.88 -4.22 -7.80
N VAL A 241 -7.13 -4.69 -7.82
CA VAL A 241 -7.52 -6.04 -7.40
C VAL A 241 -6.82 -7.12 -8.24
N GLY A 242 -6.79 -6.94 -9.56
CA GLY A 242 -6.07 -7.85 -10.46
C GLY A 242 -4.58 -7.92 -10.12
N LEU A 243 -3.95 -6.77 -9.87
CA LEU A 243 -2.52 -6.71 -9.60
C LEU A 243 -2.20 -7.30 -8.22
N ALA A 244 -3.06 -7.09 -7.21
CA ALA A 244 -2.97 -7.75 -5.92
C ALA A 244 -3.03 -9.29 -6.05
N ARG A 245 -3.94 -9.82 -6.87
CA ARG A 245 -4.00 -11.27 -7.18
C ARG A 245 -2.72 -11.79 -7.83
N CYS A 246 -2.15 -11.03 -8.77
CA CYS A 246 -0.87 -11.41 -9.41
C CYS A 246 0.26 -11.49 -8.38
N PHE A 247 0.38 -10.49 -7.50
CA PHE A 247 1.41 -10.46 -6.47
C PHE A 247 1.27 -11.59 -5.45
N LEU A 248 0.04 -11.85 -4.97
CA LEU A 248 -0.26 -13.01 -4.12
C LEU A 248 0.11 -14.33 -4.78
N LYS A 249 -0.13 -14.45 -6.09
CA LYS A 249 0.23 -15.68 -6.80
C LYS A 249 1.74 -15.83 -6.94
N MET A 250 2.46 -14.73 -7.21
CA MET A 250 3.92 -14.74 -7.27
C MET A 250 4.56 -15.05 -5.91
N SER A 251 4.01 -14.53 -4.81
CA SER A 251 4.49 -14.85 -3.46
C SER A 251 4.23 -16.31 -3.09
N GLU A 252 3.13 -16.92 -3.51
CA GLU A 252 2.92 -18.37 -3.31
C GLU A 252 4.01 -19.21 -3.99
N THR A 253 4.44 -18.82 -5.19
CA THR A 253 5.42 -19.56 -5.98
C THR A 253 6.89 -19.25 -5.65
N SER A 254 7.15 -18.18 -4.89
CA SER A 254 8.53 -17.78 -4.60
C SER A 254 9.18 -18.69 -3.56
N LEU A 255 10.37 -19.19 -3.87
CA LEU A 255 11.16 -20.04 -2.98
C LEU A 255 11.81 -19.24 -1.85
N GLN A 256 12.15 -17.97 -2.10
CA GLN A 256 12.86 -17.14 -1.13
C GLN A 256 11.87 -16.48 -0.17
N PHE A 257 12.10 -16.64 1.13
CA PHE A 257 11.25 -16.06 2.16
C PHE A 257 11.15 -14.52 2.06
N ALA A 258 12.25 -13.83 1.78
CA ALA A 258 12.27 -12.38 1.64
C ALA A 258 11.38 -11.89 0.48
N ASP A 259 11.48 -12.54 -0.69
CA ASP A 259 10.67 -12.22 -1.85
C ASP A 259 9.18 -12.44 -1.58
N ARG A 260 8.83 -13.51 -0.86
CA ARG A 260 7.43 -13.77 -0.45
C ARG A 260 6.86 -12.62 0.37
N LEU A 261 7.60 -12.14 1.37
CA LEU A 261 7.16 -11.02 2.21
C LEU A 261 7.02 -9.73 1.41
N ILE A 262 7.95 -9.45 0.50
CA ILE A 262 7.90 -8.24 -0.34
C ILE A 262 6.70 -8.29 -1.27
N LEU A 263 6.53 -9.38 -2.01
CA LEU A 263 5.40 -9.57 -2.92
C LEU A 263 4.05 -9.54 -2.17
N ALA A 264 3.98 -10.15 -0.97
CA ALA A 264 2.80 -10.06 -0.12
C ALA A 264 2.52 -8.62 0.33
N SER A 265 3.55 -7.85 0.70
CA SER A 265 3.38 -6.44 1.06
C SER A 265 2.93 -5.59 -0.12
N GLU A 266 3.45 -5.85 -1.33
CA GLU A 266 3.01 -5.20 -2.57
C GLU A 266 1.56 -5.55 -2.88
N ALA A 267 1.15 -6.81 -2.70
CA ALA A 267 -0.24 -7.23 -2.86
C ALA A 267 -1.19 -6.48 -1.90
N ALA A 268 -0.81 -6.36 -0.63
CA ALA A 268 -1.59 -5.63 0.36
C ALA A 268 -1.71 -4.13 -0.01
N ALA A 269 -0.63 -3.52 -0.52
CA ALA A 269 -0.65 -2.13 -0.98
C ALA A 269 -1.57 -1.93 -2.20
N GLN A 270 -1.56 -2.86 -3.17
CA GLN A 270 -2.49 -2.79 -4.30
C GLN A 270 -3.93 -2.98 -3.85
N ALA A 271 -4.20 -3.92 -2.95
CA ALA A 271 -5.54 -4.13 -2.39
C ALA A 271 -6.04 -2.89 -1.63
N ASN A 272 -5.17 -2.20 -0.89
CA ASN A 272 -5.49 -0.89 -0.28
C ASN A 272 -5.95 0.13 -1.32
N GLY A 273 -5.24 0.25 -2.44
CA GLY A 273 -5.63 1.18 -3.52
C GLY A 273 -7.05 0.93 -4.04
N ALA A 274 -7.49 -0.34 -4.10
CA ALA A 274 -8.88 -0.66 -4.46
C ALA A 274 -9.88 -0.31 -3.35
N VAL A 275 -9.55 -0.57 -2.07
CA VAL A 275 -10.39 -0.23 -0.91
C VAL A 275 -10.55 1.29 -0.74
N ASP A 276 -9.53 2.06 -1.05
CA ASP A 276 -9.58 3.53 -0.99
C ASP A 276 -10.54 4.11 -2.04
N LEU A 277 -10.68 3.43 -3.19
CA LEU A 277 -11.62 3.79 -4.25
C LEU A 277 -13.05 3.34 -3.94
N ASP A 278 -13.21 2.15 -3.36
CA ASP A 278 -14.48 1.60 -2.90
C ASP A 278 -14.30 0.82 -1.58
N LYS A 279 -14.76 1.45 -0.49
CA LYS A 279 -14.67 0.88 0.88
C LYS A 279 -15.49 -0.39 1.06
N GLY A 280 -16.47 -0.65 0.20
CA GLY A 280 -17.30 -1.84 0.21
C GLY A 280 -16.78 -2.95 -0.69
N TYR A 281 -15.60 -2.79 -1.30
CA TYR A 281 -15.08 -3.77 -2.25
C TYR A 281 -14.55 -5.03 -1.54
N LEU A 282 -15.47 -5.98 -1.25
CA LEU A 282 -15.20 -7.22 -0.51
C LEU A 282 -13.99 -8.00 -1.03
N ASP A 283 -13.91 -8.16 -2.35
CA ASP A 283 -12.81 -8.86 -3.02
C ASP A 283 -11.45 -8.23 -2.69
N ALA A 284 -11.37 -6.89 -2.64
CA ALA A 284 -10.16 -6.17 -2.28
C ALA A 284 -9.80 -6.34 -0.79
N ILE A 285 -10.79 -6.26 0.11
CA ILE A 285 -10.59 -6.47 1.56
C ILE A 285 -10.10 -7.90 1.82
N LEU A 286 -10.71 -8.89 1.17
CA LEU A 286 -10.32 -10.29 1.28
C LEU A 286 -8.88 -10.52 0.79
N LEU A 287 -8.51 -9.96 -0.36
CA LEU A 287 -7.14 -10.05 -0.88
C LEU A 287 -6.13 -9.36 0.01
N ARG A 288 -6.49 -8.20 0.60
CA ARG A 288 -5.65 -7.52 1.57
C ARG A 288 -5.39 -8.38 2.81
N GLY A 289 -6.43 -9.01 3.34
CA GLY A 289 -6.32 -9.96 4.44
C GLY A 289 -5.36 -11.11 4.11
N LYS A 290 -5.56 -11.77 2.96
CA LYS A 290 -4.67 -12.85 2.48
C LYS A 290 -3.21 -12.40 2.34
N ALA A 291 -3.00 -11.21 1.79
CA ALA A 291 -1.68 -10.63 1.63
C ALA A 291 -1.01 -10.34 2.98
N ARG A 292 -1.76 -9.84 3.96
CA ARG A 292 -1.28 -9.61 5.32
C ARG A 292 -0.93 -10.91 6.05
N VAL A 293 -1.68 -11.99 5.86
CA VAL A 293 -1.29 -13.33 6.37
C VAL A 293 0.06 -13.75 5.81
N GLN A 294 0.24 -13.66 4.50
CA GLN A 294 1.51 -14.01 3.86
C GLN A 294 2.67 -13.11 4.29
N ALA A 295 2.38 -11.85 4.63
CA ALA A 295 3.33 -10.89 5.19
C ALA A 295 3.56 -11.05 6.71
N GLN A 296 2.95 -12.06 7.35
CA GLN A 296 2.98 -12.32 8.80
C GLN A 296 2.41 -11.19 9.67
N ASP A 297 1.50 -10.38 9.10
CA ASP A 297 0.71 -9.39 9.85
C ASP A 297 -0.66 -9.98 10.20
N PHE A 298 -0.65 -10.92 11.15
CA PHE A 298 -1.83 -11.70 11.52
C PHE A 298 -2.95 -10.83 12.10
N GLU A 299 -2.63 -9.82 12.90
CA GLU A 299 -3.64 -8.95 13.50
C GLU A 299 -4.36 -8.09 12.46
N ALA A 300 -3.62 -7.46 11.55
CA ALA A 300 -4.25 -6.67 10.51
C ALA A 300 -5.05 -7.56 9.53
N ALA A 301 -4.57 -8.78 9.26
CA ALA A 301 -5.33 -9.76 8.48
C ALA A 301 -6.64 -10.16 9.17
N ARG A 302 -6.61 -10.37 10.50
CA ARG A 302 -7.81 -10.71 11.31
C ARG A 302 -8.88 -9.64 11.16
N LEU A 303 -8.50 -8.37 11.25
CA LEU A 303 -9.41 -7.23 11.10
C LEU A 303 -10.04 -7.19 9.71
N ASP A 304 -9.25 -7.45 8.66
CA ASP A 304 -9.78 -7.51 7.29
C ASP A 304 -10.80 -8.64 7.12
N PHE A 305 -10.49 -9.85 7.59
CA PHE A 305 -11.43 -10.97 7.50
C PHE A 305 -12.68 -10.77 8.36
N MET A 306 -12.55 -10.14 9.53
CA MET A 306 -13.70 -9.75 10.34
C MET A 306 -14.60 -8.75 9.61
N GLU A 307 -14.02 -7.83 8.85
CA GLU A 307 -14.76 -6.88 8.04
C GLU A 307 -15.48 -7.57 6.86
N VAL A 308 -14.83 -8.51 6.17
CA VAL A 308 -15.50 -9.34 5.16
C VAL A 308 -16.67 -10.11 5.78
N ARG A 309 -16.47 -10.77 6.94
CA ARG A 309 -17.54 -11.48 7.65
C ARG A 309 -18.68 -10.55 8.08
N ARG A 310 -18.37 -9.31 8.46
CA ARG A 310 -19.37 -8.32 8.86
C ARG A 310 -20.27 -7.93 7.68
N GLN A 311 -19.68 -7.77 6.50
CA GLN A 311 -20.41 -7.38 5.29
C GLN A 311 -21.10 -8.58 4.61
N GLU A 312 -20.47 -9.76 4.61
CA GLU A 312 -20.99 -11.00 4.05
C GLU A 312 -20.80 -12.17 5.04
N PRO A 313 -21.74 -12.38 5.98
CA PRO A 313 -21.63 -13.41 7.02
C PRO A 313 -21.54 -14.84 6.49
N SER A 314 -22.06 -15.10 5.29
CA SER A 314 -22.06 -16.41 4.63
C SER A 314 -20.86 -16.64 3.73
N HIS A 315 -19.82 -15.79 3.76
CA HIS A 315 -18.66 -15.95 2.91
C HIS A 315 -17.86 -17.20 3.31
N PRO A 316 -17.86 -18.30 2.52
CA PRO A 316 -17.43 -19.62 2.98
C PRO A 316 -15.94 -19.70 3.32
N GLU A 317 -15.11 -18.89 2.64
CA GLU A 317 -13.67 -18.89 2.88
C GLU A 317 -13.27 -18.22 4.21
N VAL A 318 -14.07 -17.27 4.71
CA VAL A 318 -13.65 -16.40 5.82
C VAL A 318 -13.62 -17.13 7.15
N GLU A 319 -14.58 -18.02 7.38
CA GLU A 319 -14.64 -18.82 8.62
C GLU A 319 -13.41 -19.73 8.76
N PHE A 320 -13.08 -20.46 7.70
CA PHE A 320 -11.90 -21.33 7.67
C PHE A 320 -10.60 -20.53 7.85
N VAL A 321 -10.48 -19.38 7.16
CA VAL A 321 -9.28 -18.55 7.26
C VAL A 321 -9.13 -17.94 8.65
N LEU A 322 -10.21 -17.52 9.32
CA LEU A 322 -10.13 -17.00 10.69
C LEU A 322 -9.69 -18.08 11.70
N ALA A 323 -10.12 -19.34 11.52
CA ALA A 323 -9.66 -20.45 12.36
C ALA A 323 -8.17 -20.74 12.13
N ASP A 324 -7.75 -20.84 10.86
CA ASP A 324 -6.34 -21.07 10.49
C ASP A 324 -5.43 -19.92 10.97
N LEU A 325 -5.90 -18.68 10.88
CA LEU A 325 -5.17 -17.49 11.33
C LEU A 325 -4.82 -17.57 12.83
N LYS A 326 -5.75 -18.02 13.68
CA LYS A 326 -5.50 -18.18 15.12
C LYS A 326 -4.39 -19.21 15.37
N ILE A 327 -4.39 -20.31 14.62
CA ILE A 327 -3.37 -21.35 14.70
C ILE A 327 -2.00 -20.79 14.28
N GLN A 328 -1.96 -20.08 13.14
CA GLN A 328 -0.72 -19.46 12.63
C GLN A 328 -0.17 -18.39 13.59
N GLN A 329 -1.04 -17.54 14.15
CA GLN A 329 -0.67 -16.53 15.12
C GLN A 329 -0.09 -17.14 16.39
N LYS A 330 -0.74 -18.18 16.95
CA LYS A 330 -0.21 -18.91 18.11
C LYS A 330 1.16 -19.53 17.80
N ALA A 331 1.31 -20.18 16.65
CA ALA A 331 2.58 -20.76 16.24
C ALA A 331 3.69 -19.70 16.07
N ALA A 332 3.35 -18.51 15.56
CA ALA A 332 4.29 -17.39 15.45
C ALA A 332 4.71 -16.86 16.82
N ILE A 333 3.77 -16.70 17.75
CA ILE A 333 4.03 -16.31 19.14
C ILE A 333 4.93 -17.33 19.84
N ASP A 334 4.64 -18.62 19.70
CA ASP A 334 5.42 -19.68 20.34
C ASP A 334 6.85 -19.74 19.79
N LYS A 335 7.01 -19.57 18.47
CA LYS A 335 8.32 -19.45 17.83
C LYS A 335 9.08 -18.21 18.29
N GLU A 336 8.40 -17.07 18.43
CA GLU A 336 9.00 -15.86 18.97
C GLU A 336 9.48 -16.09 20.42
N LYS A 337 8.64 -16.64 21.29
CA LYS A 337 9.02 -16.99 22.68
C LYS A 337 10.22 -17.94 22.72
N GLU A 338 10.26 -18.93 21.84
CA GLU A 338 11.38 -19.88 21.77
C GLU A 338 12.69 -19.17 21.37
N LEU A 339 12.66 -18.30 20.36
CA LEU A 339 13.82 -17.50 19.93
C LEU A 339 14.36 -16.61 21.05
N TRP A 340 13.48 -16.14 21.93
CA TRP A 340 13.81 -15.18 22.99
C TRP A 340 13.91 -15.78 24.38
N LYS A 341 13.80 -17.10 24.52
CA LYS A 341 13.82 -17.78 25.82
C LYS A 341 15.05 -17.38 26.63
N GLY A 342 14.83 -16.75 27.78
CA GLY A 342 15.88 -16.24 28.69
C GLY A 342 16.37 -14.81 28.42
N LYS A 343 16.02 -14.21 27.28
CA LYS A 343 16.37 -12.81 26.92
C LYS A 343 15.19 -11.84 26.90
N GLU A 344 13.97 -12.33 27.16
CA GLU A 344 12.76 -11.52 27.15
C GLU A 344 12.87 -10.24 28.00
N HIS A 345 13.45 -10.35 29.20
CA HIS A 345 13.63 -9.21 30.10
C HIS A 345 14.50 -8.09 29.51
N LEU A 346 15.50 -8.42 28.69
CA LEU A 346 16.36 -7.45 28.02
C LEU A 346 15.58 -6.68 26.95
N LEU A 347 14.86 -7.41 26.09
CA LEU A 347 14.04 -6.79 25.05
C LEU A 347 12.91 -5.93 25.62
N ARG A 348 12.26 -6.38 26.70
CA ARG A 348 11.28 -5.54 27.41
C ARG A 348 11.91 -4.27 27.95
N SER A 349 13.14 -4.33 28.46
CA SER A 349 13.86 -3.14 28.93
C SER A 349 14.21 -2.16 27.81
N GLU A 350 14.37 -2.66 26.58
CA GLU A 350 14.57 -1.86 25.37
C GLU A 350 13.25 -1.37 24.73
N GLY A 351 12.10 -1.72 25.31
CA GLY A 351 10.78 -1.27 24.85
C GLY A 351 10.16 -2.12 23.74
N TYR A 352 10.71 -3.31 23.44
CA TYR A 352 10.08 -4.24 22.52
C TYR A 352 8.83 -4.87 23.15
N THR A 353 7.77 -4.96 22.35
CA THR A 353 6.53 -5.67 22.65
C THR A 353 6.48 -6.97 21.85
N PHE A 354 6.25 -8.10 22.52
CA PHE A 354 6.12 -9.40 21.88
C PHE A 354 4.73 -9.60 21.28
N MET A 355 4.61 -10.41 20.23
CA MET A 355 3.30 -10.74 19.67
C MET A 355 2.39 -11.39 20.73
N GLY A 356 1.13 -10.99 20.75
CA GLY A 356 0.10 -11.50 21.67
C GLY A 356 0.08 -10.88 23.07
N GLU A 357 1.05 -10.03 23.46
CA GLU A 357 1.00 -9.36 24.78
C GLU A 357 -0.02 -8.21 24.83
N ASP A 358 -0.36 -7.64 23.68
CA ASP A 358 -1.28 -6.50 23.58
C ASP A 358 -2.75 -6.92 23.49
N GLU A 359 -3.07 -8.21 23.36
CA GLU A 359 -4.45 -8.71 23.27
C GLU A 359 -5.17 -8.76 24.63
N GLY A 360 -4.44 -8.61 25.73
CA GLY A 360 -5.08 -8.42 27.03
C GLY A 360 -5.73 -7.03 27.13
N PRO A 361 -6.56 -6.78 28.17
CA PRO A 361 -6.97 -5.43 28.55
C PRO A 361 -5.79 -4.52 28.91
N GLY A 362 -4.53 -4.85 28.58
CA GLY A 362 -3.31 -4.10 28.80
C GLY A 362 -3.31 -2.71 28.18
N PHE A 363 -3.96 -2.47 27.03
CA PHE A 363 -4.16 -1.09 26.55
C PHE A 363 -5.11 -0.31 27.48
N ILE A 364 -6.22 -0.94 27.90
CA ILE A 364 -7.11 -0.39 28.92
C ILE A 364 -6.37 -0.25 30.25
N ARG A 365 -5.46 -1.17 30.60
CA ARG A 365 -4.70 -1.18 31.85
C ARG A 365 -3.60 -0.13 31.81
N ARG A 366 -2.91 0.09 30.69
CA ARG A 366 -1.95 1.19 30.48
C ARG A 366 -2.68 2.52 30.47
N GLY A 367 -3.83 2.61 29.80
CA GLY A 367 -4.74 3.75 29.88
C GLY A 367 -5.14 4.03 31.32
N VAL A 368 -5.65 3.03 32.04
CA VAL A 368 -6.03 3.10 33.45
C VAL A 368 -4.84 3.38 34.36
N THR A 369 -3.63 2.90 34.05
CA THR A 369 -2.41 3.14 34.86
C THR A 369 -1.88 4.56 34.62
N VAL A 370 -1.94 5.06 33.38
CA VAL A 370 -1.60 6.45 33.04
C VAL A 370 -2.62 7.41 33.64
N LEU A 371 -3.91 7.06 33.57
CA LEU A 371 -5.01 7.79 34.20
C LEU A 371 -4.91 7.75 35.74
N SER A 372 -4.53 6.62 36.34
CA SER A 372 -4.35 6.52 37.80
C SER A 372 -3.12 7.25 38.32
N LYS A 373 -2.06 7.36 37.51
CA LYS A 373 -0.86 8.15 37.84
C LYS A 373 -1.06 9.66 37.65
N ASN A 374 -2.02 10.08 36.83
CA ASN A 374 -2.29 11.49 36.53
C ASN A 374 -3.79 11.83 36.71
N PRO A 375 -4.28 11.95 37.96
CA PRO A 375 -5.69 12.23 38.22
C PRO A 375 -6.19 13.52 37.55
N THR A 376 -5.29 14.50 37.34
CA THR A 376 -5.58 15.75 36.63
C THR A 376 -6.00 15.52 35.17
N VAL A 377 -5.40 14.55 34.48
CA VAL A 377 -5.77 14.20 33.09
C VAL A 377 -7.16 13.56 33.06
N VAL A 378 -7.48 12.73 34.07
CA VAL A 378 -8.81 12.13 34.21
C VAL A 378 -9.88 13.20 34.41
N ILE A 379 -9.64 14.15 35.32
CA ILE A 379 -10.55 15.28 35.59
C ILE A 379 -10.72 16.13 34.33
N LEU A 380 -9.64 16.41 33.60
CA LEU A 380 -9.71 17.16 32.35
C LEU A 380 -10.57 16.44 31.31
N LEU A 381 -10.35 15.15 31.08
CA LEU A 381 -11.14 14.36 30.12
C LEU A 381 -12.62 14.25 30.54
N LEU A 382 -12.90 14.06 31.84
CA LEU A 382 -14.26 14.07 32.37
C LEU A 382 -14.93 15.43 32.19
N SER A 383 -14.23 16.53 32.46
CA SER A 383 -14.78 17.88 32.27
C SER A 383 -15.04 18.21 30.81
N ILE A 384 -14.18 17.78 29.88
CA ILE A 384 -14.44 17.88 28.42
C ILE A 384 -15.69 17.05 28.05
N PHE A 385 -15.80 15.82 28.55
CA PHE A 385 -16.95 14.97 28.27
C PHE A 385 -18.26 15.57 28.82
N ILE A 386 -18.24 16.14 30.02
CA ILE A 386 -19.38 16.84 30.61
C ILE A 386 -19.73 18.06 29.76
N LEU A 387 -18.75 18.88 29.36
CA LEU A 387 -18.98 20.05 28.52
C LEU A 387 -19.59 19.68 27.16
N LEU A 388 -19.12 18.61 26.51
CA LEU A 388 -19.67 18.13 25.23
C LEU A 388 -21.12 17.64 25.36
N ASN A 389 -21.44 16.90 26.43
CA ASN A 389 -22.81 16.45 26.68
C ASN A 389 -23.75 17.60 27.08
N PHE A 390 -23.24 18.58 27.83
CA PHE A 390 -23.99 19.78 28.18
C PHE A 390 -24.27 20.62 26.92
N HIS A 391 -23.29 20.75 26.02
CA HIS A 391 -23.46 21.47 24.77
C HIS A 391 -24.49 20.81 23.86
N HIS A 392 -24.51 19.48 23.75
CA HIS A 392 -25.54 18.75 23.00
C HIS A 392 -26.95 18.92 23.59
N SER A 393 -27.07 18.87 24.91
CA SER A 393 -28.37 19.04 25.59
C SER A 393 -28.88 20.48 25.49
N PHE A 394 -27.98 21.46 25.62
CA PHE A 394 -28.33 22.88 25.56
C PHE A 394 -28.67 23.33 24.14
N PHE A 395 -27.93 22.86 23.13
CA PHE A 395 -28.27 23.16 21.72
C PHE A 395 -29.49 22.38 21.23
N GLY A 396 -29.70 21.14 21.69
CA GLY A 396 -30.93 20.40 21.40
C GLY A 396 -32.18 21.09 21.95
N PHE A 397 -32.06 21.77 23.10
CA PHE A 397 -33.16 22.53 23.69
C PHE A 397 -33.35 23.92 23.03
N ALA A 398 -32.26 24.59 22.67
CA ALA A 398 -32.31 25.91 22.03
C ALA A 398 -32.81 25.89 20.58
N TRP A 399 -32.68 24.75 19.87
CA TRP A 399 -33.17 24.59 18.50
C TRP A 399 -34.49 23.79 18.40
N GLY A 400 -35.05 23.35 19.53
CA GLY A 400 -36.35 22.66 19.58
C GLY A 400 -37.59 23.56 19.46
N GLY A 401 -37.41 24.88 19.27
CA GLY A 401 -38.50 25.86 19.33
C GLY A 401 -39.31 26.07 18.05
N GLU A 402 -38.82 25.69 16.87
CA GLU A 402 -39.53 25.90 15.59
C GLU A 402 -39.36 24.70 14.64
N MET A 403 -39.81 23.51 15.05
CA MET A 403 -40.16 22.44 14.10
C MET A 403 -41.66 22.49 13.79
N THR A 404 -42.11 23.56 13.13
CA THR A 404 -43.50 23.67 12.66
C THR A 404 -43.53 23.94 11.17
N THR A 405 -43.57 22.87 10.37
CA THR A 405 -44.27 22.68 9.08
C THR A 405 -43.56 21.63 8.23
N VAL A 406 -42.23 21.71 8.11
CA VAL A 406 -41.45 20.84 7.22
C VAL A 406 -41.49 19.36 7.64
N GLU A 407 -41.43 19.07 8.94
CA GLU A 407 -41.47 17.69 9.45
C GLU A 407 -42.87 17.06 9.33
N LYS A 408 -43.93 17.88 9.43
CA LYS A 408 -45.31 17.43 9.17
C LYS A 408 -45.52 17.13 7.68
N GLU A 409 -44.94 17.95 6.79
CA GLU A 409 -45.01 17.72 5.35
C GLU A 409 -44.19 16.49 4.93
N ALA A 410 -43.00 16.29 5.52
CA ALA A 410 -42.18 15.10 5.29
C ALA A 410 -42.88 13.80 5.74
N ARG A 411 -43.58 13.81 6.90
CA ARG A 411 -44.37 12.65 7.34
C ARG A 411 -45.57 12.39 6.43
N ARG A 412 -46.21 13.43 5.90
CA ARG A 412 -47.28 13.29 4.89
C ARG A 412 -46.78 12.65 3.60
N ILE A 413 -45.60 13.04 3.12
CA ILE A 413 -44.99 12.48 1.90
C ILE A 413 -44.64 11.00 2.11
N VAL A 414 -44.13 10.63 3.31
CA VAL A 414 -43.81 9.24 3.65
C VAL A 414 -45.06 8.38 3.87
N GLU A 415 -46.18 8.94 4.31
CA GLU A 415 -47.45 8.21 4.41
C GLU A 415 -48.11 8.00 3.04
N LEU A 416 -48.00 8.97 2.13
CA LEU A 416 -48.52 8.87 0.76
C LEU A 416 -47.68 7.94 -0.13
N SER A 417 -46.43 7.66 0.23
CA SER A 417 -45.54 6.76 -0.52
C SER A 417 -45.64 5.29 -0.11
N LYS A 418 -46.54 4.91 0.80
CA LYS A 418 -46.72 3.51 1.20
C LYS A 418 -47.57 2.78 0.15
N PRO A 419 -47.03 1.79 -0.59
CA PRO A 419 -47.82 1.03 -1.54
C PRO A 419 -48.90 0.20 -0.84
N SER A 420 -50.13 0.21 -1.37
CA SER A 420 -51.23 -0.59 -0.85
C SER A 420 -50.88 -2.08 -0.93
N ARG A 421 -50.78 -2.74 0.23
CA ARG A 421 -50.59 -4.20 0.31
C ARG A 421 -51.81 -4.92 -0.25
N GLN A 422 -51.61 -5.67 -1.34
CA GLN A 422 -52.50 -6.77 -1.72
C GLN A 422 -52.21 -8.00 -0.84
N PRO A 423 -53.23 -8.84 -0.56
CA PRO A 423 -53.09 -10.04 0.26
C PRO A 423 -52.72 -11.28 -0.58
N GLY A 424 -51.91 -12.17 0.01
CA GLY A 424 -51.54 -13.50 -0.52
C GLY A 424 -50.13 -13.49 -1.10
N THR A 425 -49.20 -14.36 -0.72
CA THR A 425 -49.32 -15.81 -0.54
C THR A 425 -48.35 -16.35 0.51
N GLU A 426 -48.82 -17.32 1.28
CA GLU A 426 -48.06 -18.13 2.23
C GLU A 426 -46.94 -18.92 1.55
N SER A 427 -45.74 -18.92 2.14
CA SER A 427 -44.71 -19.92 1.86
C SER A 427 -43.96 -20.27 3.14
N SER A 428 -44.25 -21.49 3.58
CA SER A 428 -43.53 -22.44 4.43
C SER A 428 -42.27 -21.97 5.17
N ARG A 429 -42.41 -21.90 6.48
CA ARG A 429 -41.40 -21.61 7.51
C ARG A 429 -40.72 -22.94 7.93
N MET A 430 -39.51 -23.20 7.45
CA MET A 430 -38.61 -24.18 8.08
C MET A 430 -37.93 -23.50 9.28
N ARG A 431 -38.31 -23.93 10.49
CA ARG A 431 -37.74 -23.51 11.75
C ARG A 431 -36.64 -24.52 12.10
N GLY A 432 -35.38 -24.15 11.87
CA GLY A 432 -34.22 -24.86 12.40
C GLY A 432 -33.84 -24.24 13.75
N GLU A 433 -33.96 -25.04 14.80
CA GLU A 433 -33.49 -24.72 16.16
C GLU A 433 -31.96 -24.80 16.17
N TYR A 434 -31.29 -23.72 16.57
CA TYR A 434 -29.88 -23.75 16.94
C TYR A 434 -29.80 -23.75 18.46
N GLU A 435 -29.46 -24.90 19.03
CA GLU A 435 -29.09 -25.07 20.42
C GLU A 435 -27.61 -24.71 20.62
N ASN A 436 -27.38 -23.93 21.68
CA ASN A 436 -26.23 -23.84 22.56
C ASN A 436 -24.80 -24.09 22.02
N ASP A 437 -24.01 -23.01 22.14
CA ASP A 437 -22.55 -23.03 22.23
C ASP A 437 -22.09 -23.98 23.36
N GLN A 438 -21.59 -25.15 22.97
CA GLN A 438 -20.63 -25.92 23.77
C GLN A 438 -19.28 -25.82 23.09
N ASP A 439 -18.25 -25.49 23.88
CA ASP A 439 -16.84 -25.52 23.49
C ASP A 439 -16.51 -26.90 22.90
N VAL A 440 -16.44 -27.00 21.58
CA VAL A 440 -15.93 -28.18 20.89
C VAL A 440 -14.41 -28.06 20.89
N ASP A 441 -13.77 -28.84 21.76
CA ASP A 441 -12.35 -29.18 21.64
C ASP A 441 -12.17 -29.96 20.32
N ILE A 442 -11.79 -29.23 19.27
CA ILE A 442 -11.47 -29.81 17.97
C ILE A 442 -10.12 -30.51 18.11
N ASP A 443 -10.13 -31.84 17.99
CA ASP A 443 -8.94 -32.68 18.08
C ASP A 443 -7.99 -32.39 16.90
N LEU A 444 -6.92 -31.63 17.18
CA LEU A 444 -6.01 -31.07 16.18
C LEU A 444 -5.16 -32.13 15.46
N ASP A 445 -5.03 -33.32 16.03
CA ASP A 445 -4.26 -34.41 15.44
C ASP A 445 -5.01 -35.07 14.27
N GLU A 446 -6.34 -35.13 14.32
CA GLU A 446 -7.16 -35.72 13.24
C GLU A 446 -7.16 -34.84 11.97
N MET A 447 -7.11 -33.51 12.12
CA MET A 447 -6.97 -32.58 10.99
C MET A 447 -5.58 -32.62 10.34
N ARG A 448 -4.52 -32.93 11.09
CA ARG A 448 -3.17 -33.11 10.55
C ARG A 448 -3.05 -34.37 9.70
N GLU A 449 -3.66 -35.48 10.13
CA GLU A 449 -3.63 -36.73 9.37
C GLU A 449 -4.42 -36.67 8.05
N SER A 450 -5.56 -35.97 8.04
CA SER A 450 -6.39 -35.75 6.84
C SER A 450 -5.62 -35.06 5.70
N LYS A 451 -4.73 -34.11 6.03
CA LYS A 451 -3.96 -33.35 5.05
C LYS A 451 -2.81 -34.15 4.43
N HIS A 452 -2.26 -35.12 5.16
CA HIS A 452 -1.20 -36.00 4.64
C HIS A 452 -1.71 -37.12 3.73
N ARG A 453 -2.93 -37.65 3.94
CA ARG A 453 -3.51 -38.65 3.04
C ARG A 453 -3.75 -38.13 1.62
N LYS A 454 -4.02 -36.83 1.45
CA LYS A 454 -4.25 -36.22 0.12
C LYS A 454 -2.99 -36.00 -0.73
N ILE A 455 -1.79 -36.19 -0.18
CA ILE A 455 -0.52 -36.01 -0.91
C ILE A 455 0.06 -37.35 -1.40
N GLY A 456 -0.40 -38.48 -0.87
CA GLY A 456 0.09 -39.83 -1.25
C GLY A 456 -0.42 -40.37 -2.59
N ASP A 457 -1.59 -39.94 -3.07
CA ASP A 457 -2.25 -40.56 -4.23
C ASP A 457 -1.93 -39.91 -5.59
N ARG A 458 -0.90 -39.06 -5.67
CA ARG A 458 -0.54 -38.34 -6.91
C ARG A 458 0.75 -38.81 -7.60
N SER A 459 1.31 -39.94 -7.18
CA SER A 459 2.54 -40.51 -7.78
C SER A 459 2.32 -41.70 -8.72
N GLU A 460 1.08 -42.04 -9.09
CA GLU A 460 0.79 -43.18 -10.00
C GLU A 460 -0.08 -42.83 -11.22
N LEU A 461 -0.08 -41.58 -11.67
CA LEU A 461 -0.60 -41.13 -12.96
C LEU A 461 0.36 -40.13 -13.58
#